data_AF-A0A1J8PJV2-F1
#
_entry.id   AF-A0A1J8PJV2-F1
#
_cell.length_a   1.000
_cell.length_b   1.000
_cell.length_c   1.000
_cell.angle_alpha   90.00
_cell.angle_beta   90.00
_cell.angle_gamma   90.00
#
_symmetry.space_group_name_H-M   'P 1'
#
loop_
_entity.id
_entity.type
_entity.pdbx_description
1 polymer ?
#
loop_
_entity_poly.entity_id
_entity_poly.type
_entity_poly.pdbx_seq_one_letter_code
_entity_poly.pdbx_strand_id
1 'polypeptide(L)' 'MKETFEMLKDRPSGDNVRAEVEKTIQKVRSAGCRICSSRVKENMEEFSNLLALKVEEAIAPIKLEVEF' A
#
# COMPACT_ATOMS: atom_id res chain seq x y z
N MET A 1 6.57 -5.42 3.32
CA MET A 1 7.09 -4.24 2.61
C MET A 1 7.95 -4.55 1.40
N LYS A 2 8.96 -5.44 1.44
CA LYS A 2 9.82 -5.67 0.26
C LYS A 2 9.03 -6.00 -1.01
N GLU A 3 8.08 -6.92 -0.92
CA GLU A 3 7.17 -7.28 -2.03
C GLU A 3 6.35 -6.09 -2.54
N THR A 4 5.82 -5.26 -1.64
CA THR A 4 5.12 -4.01 -1.99
C THR A 4 6.01 -3.07 -2.79
N PHE A 5 7.27 -2.87 -2.37
CA PHE A 5 8.21 -2.00 -3.08
C PHE A 5 8.59 -2.55 -4.46
N GLU A 6 8.81 -3.86 -4.59
CA GLU A 6 9.11 -4.46 -5.90
C GLU A 6 7.92 -4.32 -6.85
N MET A 7 6.69 -4.58 -6.38
CA MET A 7 5.49 -4.42 -7.20
C MET A 7 5.28 -2.97 -7.67
N LEU A 8 5.56 -1.98 -6.81
CA LEU A 8 5.42 -0.56 -7.16
C LEU A 8 6.43 -0.09 -8.20
N LYS A 9 7.55 -0.80 -8.42
CA LYS A 9 8.46 -0.47 -9.53
C LYS A 9 7.80 -0.74 -10.89
N ASP A 10 7.06 -1.83 -10.99
CA ASP A 10 6.43 -2.25 -12.24
C ASP A 10 5.04 -1.60 -12.44
N ARG A 11 4.27 -1.44 -11.36
CA ARG A 11 2.88 -0.98 -11.40
C ARG A 11 2.57 -0.01 -10.24
N PRO A 12 3.15 1.19 -10.25
CA PRO A 12 2.88 2.18 -9.21
C PRO A 12 1.42 2.66 -9.33
N SER A 13 0.56 2.27 -8.38
CA SER A 13 -0.79 2.81 -8.23
C SER A 13 -1.23 2.78 -6.77
N GLY A 14 -2.12 3.70 -6.39
CA GLY A 14 -2.67 3.74 -5.03
C GLY A 14 -3.47 2.48 -4.68
N ASP A 15 -4.14 1.87 -5.65
CA ASP A 15 -4.89 0.63 -5.44
C ASP A 15 -3.99 -0.56 -5.14
N ASN A 16 -2.85 -0.63 -5.84
CA ASN A 16 -1.86 -1.66 -5.62
C ASN A 16 -1.20 -1.53 -4.23
N VAL A 17 -0.95 -0.30 -3.76
CA VAL A 17 -0.52 -0.06 -2.37
C VAL A 17 -1.53 -0.64 -1.37
N ARG A 18 -2.80 -0.27 -1.52
CA ARG A 18 -3.88 -0.71 -0.61
C ARG A 18 -4.02 -2.25 -0.59
N ALA A 19 -3.97 -2.89 -1.76
CA ALA A 19 -4.07 -4.34 -1.88
C ALA A 19 -2.93 -5.08 -1.14
N GLU A 20 -1.68 -4.62 -1.26
CA GLU A 20 -0.53 -5.24 -0.59
C GLU A 20 -0.51 -5.01 0.92
N VAL A 21 -0.97 -3.83 1.35
CA VAL A 21 -1.15 -3.55 2.77
C VAL A 21 -2.21 -4.46 3.37
N GLU A 22 -3.34 -4.67 2.69
CA GLU A 22 -4.38 -5.60 3.17
C GLU A 22 -3.84 -7.02 3.35
N LYS A 23 -3.03 -7.53 2.41
CA LYS A 23 -2.34 -8.82 2.57
C LYS A 23 -1.48 -8.87 3.83
N THR A 24 -0.77 -7.79 4.13
CA THR A 24 0.06 -7.67 5.34
C THR A 24 -0.81 -7.67 6.62
N ILE A 25 -1.92 -6.93 6.62
CA ILE A 25 -2.89 -6.93 7.73
C ILE A 25 -3.41 -8.34 7.98
N GLN A 26 -3.85 -9.05 6.94
CA GLN A 26 -4.37 -10.41 7.06
C GLN A 26 -3.32 -11.39 7.59
N LYS A 27 -2.06 -11.28 7.12
CA LYS A 27 -0.95 -12.11 7.59
C LYS A 27 -0.64 -11.90 9.07
N VAL A 28 -0.68 -10.66 9.56
CA VAL A 28 -0.45 -10.38 11.00
C VAL A 28 -1.64 -10.83 11.84
N ARG A 29 -2.86 -10.64 11.34
CA ARG A 29 -4.08 -11.05 12.04
C ARG A 29 -4.20 -12.56 12.16
N SER A 30 -3.78 -13.32 11.15
CA SER A 30 -3.81 -14.79 11.17
C SER A 30 -2.84 -15.40 12.19
N ALA A 31 -1.84 -14.63 12.66
CA ALA A 31 -0.95 -15.06 13.74
C ALA A 31 -1.62 -15.06 15.14
N GLY A 32 -2.87 -14.59 15.27
CA GLY A 32 -3.69 -14.75 16.48
C GLY A 32 -3.33 -13.83 17.66
N CYS A 33 -2.36 -12.93 17.51
CA CYS A 33 -2.03 -11.94 18.55
C CYS A 33 -3.14 -10.87 18.64
N ARG A 34 -3.99 -10.92 19.67
CA ARG A 34 -5.13 -10.00 19.84
C ARG A 34 -4.74 -8.52 19.81
N ILE A 35 -3.65 -8.16 20.48
CA ILE A 35 -3.13 -6.77 20.55
C ILE A 35 -2.60 -6.34 19.18
N CYS A 36 -1.84 -7.22 18.52
CA CYS A 36 -1.25 -6.94 17.21
C CYS A 36 -2.34 -6.80 16.14
N SER A 37 -3.38 -7.63 16.20
CA SER A 37 -4.47 -7.67 15.22
C SER A 37 -5.29 -6.39 15.14
N SER A 38 -5.53 -5.70 16.26
CA SER A 38 -6.22 -4.40 16.22
C SER A 38 -5.27 -3.29 15.74
N ARG A 39 -4.07 -3.21 16.33
CA ARG A 39 -3.10 -2.15 16.04
C ARG A 39 -2.57 -2.23 14.60
N VAL A 40 -2.41 -3.43 14.06
CA VAL A 40 -1.94 -3.58 12.67
C VAL A 40 -2.97 -3.06 11.70
N LYS A 41 -4.27 -3.29 11.94
CA LYS A 41 -5.32 -2.80 11.05
C LYS A 41 -5.33 -1.27 11.00
N GLU A 42 -5.45 -0.63 12.16
CA GLU A 42 -5.52 0.84 12.25
C GLU A 42 -4.29 1.52 11.65
N ASN A 43 -3.09 1.13 12.08
CA ASN A 43 -1.85 1.77 11.62
C ASN A 43 -1.60 1.53 10.13
N MET A 44 -1.91 0.34 9.63
CA MET A 44 -1.65 0.00 8.24
C MET A 44 -2.68 0.62 7.31
N GLU A 45 -3.95 0.77 7.71
CA GLU A 45 -4.95 1.51 6.95
C GLU A 45 -4.51 2.97 6.75
N GLU A 46 -4.12 3.67 7.83
CA GLU A 46 -3.62 5.05 7.74
C GLU A 46 -2.37 5.16 6.87
N PHE A 47 -1.39 4.28 7.09
CA PHE A 47 -0.19 4.20 6.27
C PHE A 47 -0.50 3.97 4.79
N SER A 48 -1.44 3.08 4.48
CA SER A 48 -1.80 2.75 3.08
C SER A 48 -2.42 3.93 2.35
N ASN A 49 -3.25 4.73 3.04
CA ASN A 49 -3.86 5.92 2.47
C ASN A 49 -2.82 6.99 2.14
N LEU A 50 -1.90 7.24 3.07
CA LEU A 50 -0.81 8.20 2.86
C LEU A 50 0.13 7.75 1.74
N LEU A 51 0.54 6.48 1.74
CA LEU A 51 1.44 5.96 0.71
C LEU A 51 0.76 5.93 -0.66
N ALA A 52 -0.52 5.56 -0.74
CA ALA A 52 -1.29 5.59 -1.99
C ALA A 52 -1.35 7.00 -2.58
N LEU A 53 -1.61 8.02 -1.75
CA LEU A 53 -1.58 9.41 -2.17
C LEU A 53 -0.19 9.80 -2.73
N LYS A 54 0.89 9.44 -2.02
CA LYS A 54 2.25 9.74 -2.48
C LYS A 54 2.64 9.03 -3.77
N VAL A 55 2.16 7.82 -3.98
CA VAL A 55 2.35 7.10 -5.25
C VAL A 55 1.62 7.82 -6.38
N GLU A 56 0.35 8.20 -6.20
CA GLU A 56 -0.41 8.94 -7.24
C GLU A 56 0.22 10.30 -7.55
N GLU A 57 0.66 11.04 -6.53
CA GLU A 57 1.40 12.30 -6.71
C GLU A 57 2.70 12.11 -7.52
N ALA A 58 3.43 11.03 -7.26
CA ALA A 58 4.71 10.75 -7.93
C ALA A 58 4.54 10.33 -9.40
N ILE A 59 3.44 9.64 -9.75
CA ILE A 59 3.18 9.19 -11.13
C ILE A 59 2.36 10.17 -11.97
N ALA A 60 1.71 11.16 -11.36
CA ALA A 60 0.92 12.15 -12.07
C ALA A 60 1.68 12.85 -13.22
N PRO A 61 2.96 13.26 -13.06
CA PRO A 61 3.73 13.84 -14.17
C PRO A 61 3.93 12.88 -15.34
N ILE A 62 4.19 11.59 -15.04
CA ILE A 62 4.42 10.55 -16.05
C ILE A 62 3.13 10.30 -16.83
N LYS A 63 1.98 10.19 -16.15
CA LYS A 63 0.68 9.98 -16.82
C LYS A 63 0.39 11.08 -17.84
N LEU A 64 0.70 12.34 -17.52
CA LEU A 64 0.55 13.45 -18.46
C LEU A 64 1.44 13.27 -19.68
N GLU A 65 2.71 12.89 -19.52
CA GLU A 65 3.66 12.69 -20.64
C GLU A 65 3.27 11.58 -21.62
N VAL A 66 2.48 10.59 -21.21
CA VAL A 66 2.02 9.49 -22.10
C VAL A 66 0.71 9.79 -22.82
N GLU A 67 -0.03 10.81 -22.38
CA GLU A 67 -1.34 11.19 -22.95
C GLU A 67 -1.24 12.30 -24.02
N PHE A 68 -0.02 12.80 -24.33
CA PHE A 68 0.24 13.79 -25.39
C PHE A 68 0.89 13.20 -26.64
#